data_AF-F7V1T3-F1
#
_entry.id   AF-F7V1T3-F1
#
_cell.length_a   1.000
_cell.length_b   1.000
_cell.length_c   1.000
_cell.angle_alpha   90.00
_cell.angle_beta   90.00
_cell.angle_gamma   90.00
#
_symmetry.space_group_name_H-M   'P 1'
#
loop_
_entity.id
_entity.type
_entity.pdbx_description
1 polymer ?
#
loop_
_entity_poly.entity_id
_entity_poly.type
_entity_poly.pdbx_seq_one_letter_code
_entity_poly.pdbx_strand_id
1 'polypeptide(L)'
;MTNFTFKMDRQTREAYSALCESLGLTMSSATLALVKQAVRDQSMSFSLRDENGFTPAEAAELKRRIQDVRKGDTVQHELVEE
;
A
#
# COMPACT_ATOMS: atom_id res chain seq x y z
N MET A 1 -12.16 2.95 -26.58
CA MET A 1 -11.84 1.84 -25.65
C MET A 1 -10.55 1.22 -26.16
N THR A 2 -9.50 1.16 -25.34
CA THR A 2 -8.17 0.71 -25.77
C THR A 2 -7.87 -0.63 -25.11
N ASN A 3 -7.35 -1.59 -25.87
CA ASN A 3 -6.99 -2.91 -25.35
C ASN A 3 -5.61 -2.87 -24.68
N PHE A 4 -5.50 -3.48 -23.51
CA PHE A 4 -4.26 -3.59 -22.75
C PHE A 4 -3.95 -5.08 -22.53
N THR A 5 -2.88 -5.55 -23.17
CA THR A 5 -2.46 -6.95 -23.12
C THR A 5 -1.02 -7.01 -22.63
N PHE A 6 -0.78 -7.80 -21.59
CA PHE A 6 0.57 -8.04 -21.06
C PHE A 6 0.80 -9.54 -20.92
N LYS A 7 2.06 -9.96 -21.14
CA LYS A 7 2.47 -11.33 -20.92
C LYS A 7 2.78 -11.53 -19.44
N MET A 8 2.29 -12.62 -18.88
CA MET A 8 2.41 -12.94 -17.48
C MET A 8 2.64 -14.44 -17.36
N ASP A 9 3.49 -14.84 -16.42
CA ASP A 9 3.68 -16.26 -16.14
C ASP A 9 2.39 -16.88 -15.61
N ARG A 10 2.20 -18.17 -15.89
CA ARG A 10 1.01 -18.91 -15.46
C ARG A 10 0.83 -18.86 -13.94
N GLN A 11 1.90 -19.06 -13.17
CA GLN A 11 1.83 -19.09 -11.72
C GLN A 11 1.39 -17.73 -11.16
N THR A 12 1.94 -16.65 -11.70
CA THR A 12 1.57 -15.29 -11.27
C THR A 12 0.11 -14.99 -11.63
N ARG A 13 -0.38 -15.45 -12.79
CA ARG A 13 -1.78 -15.26 -13.20
C ARG A 13 -2.74 -15.97 -12.24
N GLU A 14 -2.42 -17.20 -11.85
CA GLU A 14 -3.24 -17.97 -10.90
C GLU A 14 -3.26 -17.29 -9.52
N ALA A 15 -2.11 -16.83 -9.02
CA ALA A 15 -2.01 -16.08 -7.77
C ALA A 15 -2.81 -14.75 -7.82
N TYR A 16 -2.70 -14.02 -8.93
CA TYR A 16 -3.46 -12.78 -9.13
C TYR A 16 -4.97 -13.02 -9.20
N SER A 17 -5.40 -14.14 -9.80
CA SER A 17 -6.81 -14.54 -9.85
C SER A 17 -7.37 -14.74 -8.45
N ALA A 18 -6.68 -15.53 -7.64
CA ALA A 18 -7.09 -15.83 -6.28
C ALA A 18 -7.14 -14.55 -5.42
N LEU A 19 -6.18 -13.64 -5.59
CA LEU A 19 -6.18 -12.34 -4.92
C LEU A 19 -7.41 -11.51 -5.30
N CYS A 20 -7.71 -11.40 -6.60
CA CYS A 20 -8.87 -10.64 -7.08
C CYS A 20 -10.19 -11.24 -6.56
N GLU A 21 -10.30 -12.56 -6.55
CA GLU A 21 -11.50 -13.27 -6.06
C GLU A 21 -11.71 -13.06 -4.56
N SER A 22 -10.65 -13.12 -3.76
CA SER A 22 -10.69 -12.81 -2.32
C SER A 22 -11.18 -11.38 -2.03
N LEU A 23 -10.86 -10.44 -2.93
CA LEU A 23 -11.29 -9.05 -2.85
C LEU A 23 -12.67 -8.80 -3.48
N GLY A 24 -13.31 -9.81 -4.07
CA GLY A 24 -14.60 -9.66 -4.78
C GLY A 24 -14.50 -8.85 -6.08
N LEU A 25 -13.31 -8.82 -6.70
CA LEU A 25 -13.02 -8.05 -7.91
C LEU A 25 -12.70 -8.96 -9.10
N THR A 26 -12.97 -8.47 -10.30
CA THR A 26 -12.42 -9.09 -11.51
C THR A 26 -10.97 -8.63 -11.73
N MET A 27 -10.15 -9.47 -12.37
CA MET A 27 -8.77 -9.09 -12.75
C MET A 27 -8.71 -7.76 -13.50
N SER A 28 -9.64 -7.52 -14.42
CA SER A 28 -9.68 -6.29 -15.21
C SER A 28 -9.99 -5.07 -14.34
N SER A 29 -10.94 -5.20 -13.40
CA SER A 29 -11.27 -4.12 -12.46
C SER A 29 -10.10 -3.81 -11.53
N ALA A 30 -9.44 -4.84 -11.00
CA ALA A 30 -8.27 -4.70 -10.14
C ALA A 30 -7.08 -4.08 -10.89
N THR A 31 -6.83 -4.49 -12.15
CA THR A 31 -5.78 -3.92 -13.00
C THR A 31 -6.08 -2.45 -13.32
N LEU A 32 -7.34 -2.12 -13.61
CA LEU A 32 -7.73 -0.74 -13.88
C LEU A 32 -7.56 0.15 -12.64
N ALA A 33 -7.93 -0.35 -11.45
CA ALA A 33 -7.73 0.36 -10.19
C ALA A 33 -6.23 0.61 -9.94
N LEU A 34 -5.39 -0.40 -10.19
CA LEU A 34 -3.94 -0.30 -10.10
C LEU A 34 -3.38 0.77 -11.03
N VAL A 35 -3.76 0.75 -12.32
CA VAL A 35 -3.28 1.74 -13.30
C VAL A 35 -3.74 3.15 -12.91
N LYS A 36 -4.99 3.31 -12.46
CA LYS A 36 -5.51 4.60 -11.98
C LYS A 36 -4.73 5.12 -10.78
N GLN A 37 -4.39 4.24 -9.84
CA GLN A 37 -3.60 4.61 -8.67
C GLN A 37 -2.19 5.05 -9.07
N ALA A 38 -1.52 4.29 -9.94
CA ALA A 38 -0.19 4.63 -10.43
C ALA A 38 -0.16 5.98 -11.18
N VAL A 39 -1.18 6.26 -12.00
CA VAL A 39 -1.32 7.56 -12.68
C VAL A 39 -1.56 8.69 -11.68
N ARG A 40 -2.38 8.46 -10.65
CA ARG A 40 -2.68 9.47 -9.61
C ARG A 40 -1.45 9.80 -8.76
N ASP A 41 -0.64 8.80 -8.43
CA ASP A 41 0.56 8.96 -7.60
C ASP A 41 1.78 9.41 -8.41
N GLN A 42 1.70 9.43 -9.76
CA GLN A 42 2.82 9.65 -10.68
C GLN A 42 4.02 8.74 -10.36
N SER A 43 3.74 7.57 -9.79
CA SER A 43 4.74 6.68 -9.21
C SER A 43 4.33 5.24 -9.46
N MET A 44 5.28 4.40 -9.85
CA MET A 44 5.10 2.95 -9.97
C MET A 44 5.42 2.23 -8.65
N SER A 45 5.42 2.96 -7.53
CA SER A 45 5.70 2.43 -6.20
C SER A 45 4.51 1.65 -5.67
N PHE A 46 4.61 0.32 -5.69
CA PHE A 46 3.68 -0.57 -5.01
C PHE A 46 4.05 -0.64 -3.53
N SER A 47 3.29 0.05 -2.69
CA SER A 47 3.31 -0.21 -1.26
C SER A 47 2.07 -1.02 -0.90
N LEU A 48 2.28 -2.24 -0.39
CA LEU A 48 1.26 -2.94 0.39
C LEU A 48 0.99 -2.05 1.61
N ARG A 49 -0.04 -1.21 1.49
CA ARG A 49 -0.49 -0.33 2.55
C ARG A 49 -1.48 -1.13 3.39
N ASP A 50 -1.30 -1.09 4.70
CA ASP A 50 -2.23 -1.66 5.67
C ASP A 50 -3.60 -0.92 5.62
N GLU A 51 -4.63 -1.36 6.34
CA GLU A 51 -5.96 -0.70 6.38
C GLU A 51 -5.87 0.81 6.69
N ASN A 52 -4.78 1.22 7.35
CA ASN A 52 -4.49 2.60 7.74
C ASN A 52 -3.62 3.38 6.73
N GLY A 53 -3.30 2.82 5.56
CA GLY A 53 -2.52 3.50 4.53
C GLY A 53 -0.99 3.48 4.72
N PHE A 54 -0.48 2.86 5.79
CA PHE A 54 0.94 2.80 6.11
C PHE A 54 1.64 1.65 5.39
N THR A 55 2.87 1.88 4.94
CA THR A 55 3.77 0.80 4.56
C THR A 55 4.16 -0.05 5.79
N PRO A 56 4.56 -1.32 5.62
CA PRO A 56 4.98 -2.16 6.76
C PRO A 56 6.15 -1.56 7.54
N ALA A 57 7.03 -0.80 6.88
CA ALA A 57 8.12 -0.06 7.52
C ALA A 57 7.60 1.10 8.37
N GLU A 58 6.67 1.90 7.85
CA GLU A 58 6.04 3.00 8.61
C GLU A 58 5.23 2.48 9.79
N ALA A 59 4.48 1.39 9.62
CA ALA A 59 3.73 0.76 10.70
C ALA A 59 4.67 0.23 11.79
N ALA A 60 5.84 -0.31 11.43
CA ALA A 60 6.86 -0.75 12.39
C ALA A 60 7.49 0.43 13.14
N GLU A 61 7.79 1.52 12.44
CA GLU A 61 8.31 2.74 13.07
C GLU A 61 7.27 3.38 14.02
N LEU A 62 6.01 3.44 13.61
CA LEU A 62 4.92 3.96 14.44
C LEU A 62 4.76 3.10 15.70
N LYS A 63 4.80 1.77 15.57
CA LYS A 63 4.79 0.85 16.73
C LYS A 63 5.98 1.09 17.66
N ARG A 64 7.18 1.33 17.11
CA ARG A 64 8.38 1.62 17.90
C ARG A 64 8.22 2.93 18.68
N ARG A 65 7.76 4.00 18.03
CA ARG A 65 7.51 5.30 18.69
C ARG A 65 6.42 5.19 19.76
N ILE A 66 5.34 4.45 19.52
CA ILE A 66 4.31 4.20 20.54
C ILE A 66 4.89 3.48 21.77
N GLN A 67 5.81 2.53 21.58
CA GLN A 67 6.47 1.86 22.70
C GLN A 67 7.42 2.80 23.46
N ASP A 68 8.13 3.68 22.77
CA ASP A 68 9.01 4.69 23.36
C ASP A 68 8.22 5.67 24.25
N VAL A 69 7.10 6.19 23.73
CA VAL A 69 6.16 7.04 24.48
C VAL A 69 5.62 6.31 25.70
N ARG A 70 5.24 5.03 25.57
CA ARG A 70 4.75 4.22 26.70
C ARG A 70 5.82 3.95 27.75
N LYS A 71 7.09 3.90 27.37
CA LYS A 71 8.23 3.75 28.29
C LYS A 71 8.63 5.06 28.96
N GLY A 72 8.08 6.20 28.52
CA GLY A 72 8.42 7.52 29.05
C GLY A 72 9.72 8.09 28.49
N ASP A 73 10.29 7.50 27.44
CA ASP A 73 11.54 7.93 26.79
C ASP A 73 11.25 8.96 25.68
N THR A 74 10.41 9.96 25.98
CA THR A 74 10.03 10.98 25.00
C THR A 74 10.74 12.29 25.26
N VAL A 75 11.42 12.79 24.24
CA VAL A 75 11.91 14.18 24.19
C VAL A 75 10.71 15.07 23.89
N GLN A 76 10.26 15.83 24.89
CA GLN A 76 9.26 16.87 24.68
C GLN A 76 9.93 18.02 23.93
N HIS A 77 9.56 18.21 22.67
CA HIS A 77 9.97 19.39 21.92
C HIS A 77 8.96 20.51 22.19
N GLU A 78 9.46 21.71 22.49
CA GLU A 78 8.62 22.90 22.59
C GLU A 78 7.94 23.18 21.25
N LEU A 79 6.65 23.55 21.32
CA LEU A 79 5.94 24.04 20.14
C LEU A 79 6.62 25.35 19.74
N VAL A 80 7.23 25.37 18.55
CA VAL A 80 7.70 26.62 17.96
C VAL A 80 6.46 27.32 17.42
N GLU A 81 5.99 28.32 18.17
CA GLU A 81 5.00 29.28 17.72
C GLU A 81 5.73 30.33 16.84
N GLU A 82 5.28 30.51 15.59
CA GLU A 82 5.74 31.60 14.71
C GLU A 82 5.19 32.96 15.18
#